data_AF-A0A951WL99-F1
#
_entry.id   AF-A0A951WL99-F1
#
_cell.length_a   1.000
_cell.length_b   1.000
_cell.length_c   1.000
_cell.angle_alpha   90.00
_cell.angle_beta   90.00
_cell.angle_gamma   90.00
#
_symmetry.space_group_name_H-M   'P 1'
#
loop_
_entity.id
_entity.type
_entity.pdbx_description
1 polymer ?
#
loop_
_entity_poly.entity_id
_entity_poly.type
_entity_poly.pdbx_seq_one_letter_code
_entity_poly.pdbx_strand_id
1 'polypeptide(L)'
;MSQVYYLLLGIGGIQKFIFGSNRLRIALNASQAVSGIFQDLNSHRTQKMEIGYEGGGNALLLFEEESGVKEFLQGFSKYVLTDFPGLQLQYAVEKASKDISGEEFQELLFVLNQKQASQKVFKGITSPLQFGFGQDCHYGGGAATTLSEITRKSGLKPVSEITSKFLHNEPQQYHCPSGWNLPKDMEDLGQTQHDDNWIAVVHADGNGLGQMISKTQSLQELRELSKKFSSTVVEAYSNMQKRLVDESPIWFKELNLAESMLPLRHIIL
;
A
#
# COMPACT_ATOMS: atom_id res chain seq x y z
N MET A 1 -21.03 -14.76 27.85
CA MET A 1 -20.63 -13.91 26.69
C MET A 1 -20.20 -14.83 25.57
N SER A 2 -20.64 -14.60 24.33
CA SER A 2 -20.17 -15.38 23.19
C SER A 2 -18.69 -15.07 22.95
N GLN A 3 -17.87 -16.12 22.83
CA GLN A 3 -16.47 -15.99 22.45
C GLN A 3 -16.35 -16.02 20.93
N VAL A 4 -15.45 -15.21 20.40
CA VAL A 4 -15.11 -15.12 18.97
C VAL A 4 -13.59 -15.14 18.80
N TYR A 5 -13.16 -15.40 17.58
CA TYR A 5 -11.76 -15.37 17.18
C TYR A 5 -11.45 -14.05 16.49
N TYR A 6 -10.51 -13.29 17.05
CA TYR A 6 -9.95 -12.10 16.45
C TYR A 6 -8.75 -12.49 15.60
N LEU A 7 -8.79 -12.16 14.32
CA LEU A 7 -7.71 -12.32 13.37
C LEU A 7 -7.17 -10.93 13.02
N LEU A 8 -5.96 -10.62 13.50
CA LEU A 8 -5.20 -9.46 13.04
C LEU A 8 -4.41 -9.87 11.79
N LEU A 9 -4.51 -9.09 10.73
CA LEU A 9 -3.75 -9.21 9.49
C LEU A 9 -2.87 -7.97 9.34
N GLY A 10 -1.67 -8.15 8.79
CA GLY A 10 -0.81 -7.06 8.37
C GLY A 10 -0.03 -7.41 7.12
N ILE A 11 0.23 -6.41 6.29
CA ILE A 11 1.06 -6.53 5.09
C ILE A 11 2.40 -5.86 5.34
N GLY A 12 3.45 -6.67 5.41
CA GLY A 12 4.84 -6.24 5.46
C GLY A 12 5.47 -6.12 4.06
N GLY A 13 6.58 -5.39 3.98
CA GLY A 13 7.37 -5.27 2.74
C GLY A 13 6.81 -4.26 1.72
N ILE A 14 5.80 -3.48 2.09
CA ILE A 14 5.12 -2.51 1.21
C ILE A 14 6.11 -1.55 0.52
N GLN A 15 7.04 -0.95 1.28
CA GLN A 15 8.03 -0.03 0.72
C GLN A 15 8.90 -0.70 -0.34
N LYS A 16 9.44 -1.89 -0.04
CA LYS A 16 10.26 -2.65 -1.00
C LYS A 16 9.47 -3.03 -2.25
N PHE A 17 8.19 -3.34 -2.10
CA PHE A 17 7.31 -3.70 -3.21
C PHE A 17 7.01 -2.49 -4.11
N ILE A 18 6.60 -1.36 -3.55
CA ILE A 18 6.27 -0.13 -4.29
C ILE A 18 7.50 0.45 -4.99
N PHE A 19 8.63 0.52 -4.29
CA PHE A 19 9.88 1.12 -4.78
C PHE A 19 10.83 0.10 -5.42
N GLY A 20 10.34 -1.11 -5.73
CA GLY A 20 11.14 -2.16 -6.40
C GLY A 20 11.47 -1.85 -7.86
N SER A 21 10.91 -0.75 -8.41
CA SER A 21 11.04 -0.30 -9.79
C SER A 21 11.54 1.13 -9.87
N ASN A 22 12.26 1.44 -10.95
CA ASN A 22 12.73 2.79 -11.28
C ASN A 22 11.72 3.60 -12.11
N ARG A 23 10.54 3.05 -12.42
CA ARG A 23 9.47 3.74 -13.17
C ARG A 23 8.40 4.26 -12.23
N LEU A 24 8.14 5.56 -12.27
CA LEU A 24 7.12 6.23 -11.46
C LEU A 24 5.75 5.58 -11.64
N ARG A 25 5.30 5.38 -12.89
CA ARG A 25 4.05 4.69 -13.22
C ARG A 25 3.88 3.34 -12.51
N ILE A 26 4.92 2.51 -12.50
CA ILE A 26 4.89 1.20 -11.83
C ILE A 26 4.75 1.38 -10.32
N ALA A 27 5.48 2.31 -9.71
CA ALA A 27 5.37 2.59 -8.29
C ALA A 27 3.96 3.09 -7.91
N LEU A 28 3.36 3.94 -8.72
CA LEU A 28 1.99 4.45 -8.51
C LEU A 28 0.96 3.33 -8.57
N ASN A 29 1.04 2.47 -9.58
CA ASN A 29 0.12 1.35 -9.75
C ASN A 29 0.33 0.27 -8.67
N ALA A 30 1.58 0.03 -8.26
CA ALA A 30 1.90 -0.87 -7.15
C ALA A 30 1.32 -0.35 -5.83
N SER A 31 1.44 0.95 -5.56
CA SER A 31 0.84 1.59 -4.38
C SER A 31 -0.68 1.46 -4.36
N GLN A 32 -1.34 1.75 -5.49
CA GLN A 32 -2.79 1.58 -5.63
C GLN A 32 -3.22 0.12 -5.40
N ALA A 33 -2.46 -0.83 -5.94
CA ALA A 33 -2.73 -2.24 -5.76
C ALA A 33 -2.62 -2.67 -4.28
N VAL A 34 -1.62 -2.17 -3.54
CA VAL A 34 -1.47 -2.43 -2.09
C VAL A 34 -2.65 -1.87 -1.30
N SER A 35 -3.09 -0.65 -1.59
CA SER A 35 -4.25 -0.05 -0.93
C SER A 35 -5.55 -0.84 -1.19
N GLY A 36 -5.64 -1.55 -2.31
CA GLY A 36 -6.79 -2.39 -2.67
C GLY A 36 -6.80 -3.77 -2.00
N ILE A 37 -5.67 -4.27 -1.48
CA ILE A 37 -5.56 -5.65 -0.93
C ILE A 37 -6.64 -5.95 0.11
N PHE A 38 -6.88 -4.99 1.01
CA PHE A 38 -7.90 -5.16 2.06
C PHE A 38 -9.31 -4.76 1.62
N GLN A 39 -9.46 -3.93 0.59
CA GLN A 39 -10.77 -3.62 0.02
C GLN A 39 -11.41 -4.87 -0.62
N ASP A 40 -10.57 -5.77 -1.13
CA ASP A 40 -10.96 -7.10 -1.63
C ASP A 40 -11.27 -8.12 -0.52
N LEU A 41 -11.21 -7.75 0.77
CA LEU A 41 -11.68 -8.65 1.84
C LEU A 41 -13.15 -9.05 1.66
N ASN A 42 -13.95 -8.17 1.05
CA ASN A 42 -15.35 -8.45 0.75
C ASN A 42 -15.53 -9.56 -0.29
N SER A 43 -14.61 -9.72 -1.25
CA SER A 43 -14.68 -10.80 -2.25
C SER A 43 -14.28 -12.17 -1.66
N HIS A 44 -13.59 -12.17 -0.52
CA HIS A 44 -13.19 -13.35 0.25
C HIS A 44 -14.05 -13.57 1.50
N ARG A 45 -15.18 -12.86 1.62
CA ARG A 45 -16.04 -12.89 2.80
C ARG A 45 -16.77 -14.22 2.91
N THR A 46 -16.59 -14.89 4.05
CA THR A 46 -17.46 -16.00 4.46
C THR A 46 -18.65 -15.47 5.27
N GLN A 47 -19.76 -16.21 5.30
CA GLN A 47 -20.97 -15.80 6.05
C GLN A 47 -20.72 -15.58 7.55
N LYS A 48 -19.64 -16.13 8.10
CA LYS A 48 -19.26 -16.06 9.52
C LYS A 48 -18.13 -15.04 9.81
N MET A 49 -17.84 -14.15 8.86
CA MET A 49 -16.77 -13.15 8.96
C MET A 49 -17.34 -11.73 9.12
N GLU A 50 -16.87 -11.04 10.15
CA GLU A 50 -17.15 -9.63 10.42
C GLU A 50 -15.86 -8.81 10.35
N ILE A 51 -15.87 -7.70 9.61
CA ILE A 51 -14.71 -6.80 9.49
C ILE A 51 -14.72 -5.85 10.69
N GLY A 52 -13.80 -6.06 11.63
CA GLY A 52 -13.62 -5.25 12.83
C GLY A 52 -12.89 -3.94 12.56
N TYR A 53 -11.83 -3.94 11.76
CA TYR A 53 -11.05 -2.75 11.42
C TYR A 53 -10.29 -2.98 10.12
N GLU A 54 -10.08 -1.92 9.34
CA GLU A 54 -9.27 -1.91 8.13
C GLU A 54 -8.58 -0.54 8.04
N GLY A 55 -7.25 -0.51 7.97
CA GLY A 55 -6.50 0.73 7.81
C GLY A 55 -4.99 0.57 7.99
N GLY A 56 -4.23 1.41 7.29
CA GLY A 56 -2.77 1.51 7.46
C GLY A 56 -2.01 0.22 7.18
N GLY A 57 -2.50 -0.61 6.26
CA GLY A 57 -1.88 -1.91 5.94
C GLY A 57 -2.17 -3.02 6.95
N ASN A 58 -3.08 -2.80 7.90
CA ASN A 58 -3.57 -3.81 8.82
C ASN A 58 -5.10 -3.96 8.75
N ALA A 59 -5.60 -5.13 9.10
CA ALA A 59 -7.03 -5.39 9.25
C ALA A 59 -7.29 -6.29 10.46
N LEU A 60 -8.37 -6.04 11.19
CA LEU A 60 -8.83 -6.88 12.30
C LEU A 60 -10.17 -7.50 11.91
N LEU A 61 -10.25 -8.82 11.88
CA LEU A 61 -11.42 -9.59 11.48
C LEU A 61 -11.92 -10.43 12.66
N LEU A 62 -13.24 -10.64 12.73
CA LEU A 62 -13.87 -11.45 13.75
C LEU A 62 -14.54 -12.67 13.11
N PHE A 63 -14.35 -13.83 13.74
CA PHE A 63 -14.93 -15.10 13.32
C PHE A 63 -15.59 -15.81 14.50
N GLU A 64 -16.74 -16.44 14.26
CA GLU A 64 -17.42 -17.24 15.29
C GLU A 64 -16.70 -18.59 15.55
N GLU A 65 -16.05 -19.14 14.52
CA GLU A 65 -15.42 -20.46 14.56
C GLU A 65 -13.96 -20.42 14.07
N GLU A 66 -13.09 -21.21 14.70
CA GLU A 66 -11.67 -21.34 14.32
C GLU A 66 -11.48 -21.91 12.90
N SER A 67 -12.40 -22.79 12.47
CA SER A 67 -12.40 -23.36 11.12
C SER A 67 -12.48 -22.27 10.05
N GLY A 68 -13.33 -21.26 10.26
CA GLY A 68 -13.48 -20.12 9.37
C GLY A 68 -12.21 -19.27 9.26
N VAL A 69 -11.48 -19.12 10.37
CA VAL A 69 -10.18 -18.42 10.37
C VAL A 69 -9.17 -19.15 9.49
N LYS A 70 -9.09 -20.49 9.62
CA LYS A 70 -8.13 -21.30 8.84
C LYS A 70 -8.45 -21.30 7.36
N GLU A 71 -9.71 -21.49 6.99
CA GLU A 71 -10.15 -21.47 5.59
C GLU A 71 -9.88 -20.10 4.94
N PHE A 72 -10.25 -19.02 5.62
CA PHE A 72 -9.96 -17.66 5.16
C PHE A 72 -8.46 -17.43 4.99
N LEU A 73 -7.65 -17.77 5.99
CA LEU A 73 -6.20 -17.59 5.93
C LEU A 73 -5.57 -18.37 4.77
N GLN A 74 -6.03 -19.59 4.48
CA GLN A 74 -5.54 -20.35 3.33
C GLN A 74 -5.86 -19.68 2.00
N GLY A 75 -7.10 -19.22 1.82
CA GLY A 75 -7.51 -18.51 0.60
C GLY A 75 -6.80 -17.17 0.43
N PHE A 76 -6.82 -16.34 1.47
CA PHE A 76 -6.24 -15.00 1.45
C PHE A 76 -4.72 -15.01 1.35
N SER A 77 -4.04 -15.93 2.06
CA SER A 77 -2.58 -16.08 1.89
C SER A 77 -2.21 -16.52 0.48
N LYS A 78 -2.96 -17.45 -0.12
CA LYS A 78 -2.75 -17.83 -1.52
C LYS A 78 -2.88 -16.63 -2.46
N TYR A 79 -3.95 -15.84 -2.32
CA TYR A 79 -4.16 -14.61 -3.09
C TYR A 79 -2.98 -13.63 -2.97
N VAL A 80 -2.55 -13.31 -1.75
CA VAL A 80 -1.42 -12.38 -1.53
C VAL A 80 -0.13 -12.92 -2.13
N LEU A 81 0.15 -14.22 -1.96
CA LEU A 81 1.38 -14.85 -2.45
C LEU A 81 1.42 -14.97 -3.99
N THR A 82 0.27 -15.12 -4.66
CA THR A 82 0.20 -15.22 -6.13
C THR A 82 0.13 -13.87 -6.81
N ASP A 83 -0.69 -12.96 -6.30
CA ASP A 83 -1.03 -11.73 -7.00
C ASP A 83 -0.12 -10.56 -6.63
N PHE A 84 0.54 -10.67 -5.47
CA PHE A 84 1.48 -9.68 -4.94
C PHE A 84 2.78 -10.34 -4.45
N PRO A 85 3.53 -11.04 -5.32
CA PRO A 85 4.81 -11.63 -4.93
C PRO A 85 5.76 -10.54 -4.40
N GLY A 86 6.44 -10.84 -3.29
CA GLY A 86 7.29 -9.89 -2.58
C GLY A 86 6.64 -9.19 -1.38
N LEU A 87 5.31 -9.18 -1.27
CA LEU A 87 4.62 -8.79 -0.03
C LEU A 87 4.69 -9.90 1.02
N GLN A 88 4.69 -9.50 2.29
CA GLN A 88 4.77 -10.42 3.42
C GLN A 88 3.46 -10.36 4.20
N LEU A 89 2.65 -11.41 4.10
CA LEU A 89 1.46 -11.53 4.94
C LEU A 89 1.88 -11.93 6.35
N GLN A 90 1.46 -11.12 7.32
CA GLN A 90 1.59 -11.37 8.74
C GLN A 90 0.20 -11.50 9.34
N TYR A 91 0.05 -12.35 10.35
CA TYR A 91 -1.23 -12.48 11.03
C TYR A 91 -1.08 -12.81 12.51
N ALA A 92 -2.16 -12.71 13.27
CA ALA A 92 -2.25 -13.22 14.63
C ALA A 92 -3.69 -13.60 14.92
N VAL A 93 -3.87 -14.66 15.71
CA VAL A 93 -5.19 -15.12 16.13
C VAL A 93 -5.25 -15.17 17.65
N GLU A 94 -6.30 -14.59 18.21
CA GLU A 94 -6.61 -14.65 19.64
C GLU A 94 -8.11 -14.87 19.85
N LYS A 95 -8.47 -15.63 20.89
CA LYS A 95 -9.86 -15.89 21.25
C LYS A 95 -10.26 -15.00 22.41
N ALA A 96 -11.36 -14.25 22.25
CA ALA A 96 -11.85 -13.37 23.30
C ALA A 96 -13.37 -13.16 23.21
N SER A 97 -13.99 -12.46 24.14
CA SER A 97 -15.43 -12.15 24.10
C SER A 97 -15.78 -11.30 22.86
N LYS A 98 -17.03 -11.30 22.38
CA LYS A 98 -17.39 -10.46 21.21
C LYS A 98 -17.46 -8.96 21.55
N ASP A 99 -18.01 -8.64 22.72
CA ASP A 99 -18.30 -7.26 23.13
C ASP A 99 -17.23 -6.73 24.12
N ILE A 100 -15.96 -6.79 23.71
CA ILE A 100 -14.83 -6.34 24.55
C ILE A 100 -14.69 -4.82 24.45
N SER A 101 -14.44 -4.19 25.60
CA SER A 101 -14.14 -2.77 25.68
C SER A 101 -13.21 -2.47 26.88
N GLY A 102 -12.67 -1.26 26.92
CA GLY A 102 -11.81 -0.81 28.02
C GLY A 102 -10.44 -1.49 27.99
N GLU A 103 -9.95 -1.86 29.18
CA GLU A 103 -8.62 -2.48 29.35
C GLU A 103 -8.51 -3.84 28.67
N GLU A 104 -9.58 -4.64 28.66
CA GLU A 104 -9.59 -5.95 27.99
C GLU A 104 -9.35 -5.83 26.48
N PHE A 105 -9.84 -4.75 25.84
CA PHE A 105 -9.61 -4.52 24.41
C PHE A 105 -8.17 -4.10 24.14
N GLN A 106 -7.59 -3.28 25.02
CA GLN A 106 -6.19 -2.88 24.95
C GLN A 106 -5.26 -4.09 25.12
N GLU A 107 -5.57 -4.97 26.07
CA GLU A 107 -4.84 -6.22 26.27
C GLU A 107 -4.94 -7.14 25.04
N LEU A 108 -6.15 -7.30 24.48
CA LEU A 108 -6.35 -8.06 23.24
C LEU A 108 -5.47 -7.53 22.09
N LEU A 109 -5.49 -6.20 21.86
CA LEU A 109 -4.65 -5.58 20.83
C LEU A 109 -3.16 -5.80 21.11
N PHE A 110 -2.73 -5.67 22.37
CA PHE A 110 -1.35 -5.90 22.77
C PHE A 110 -0.91 -7.35 22.48
N VAL A 111 -1.73 -8.35 22.86
CA VAL A 111 -1.46 -9.77 22.62
C VAL A 111 -1.42 -10.08 21.13
N LEU A 112 -2.37 -9.57 20.34
CA LEU A 112 -2.39 -9.76 18.89
C LEU A 112 -1.14 -9.18 18.21
N ASN A 113 -0.74 -7.95 18.57
CA ASN A 113 0.47 -7.33 18.03
C ASN A 113 1.74 -8.09 18.42
N GLN A 114 1.83 -8.56 19.68
CA GLN A 114 2.97 -9.36 20.13
C GLN A 114 3.03 -10.71 19.39
N LYS A 115 1.90 -11.38 19.21
CA LYS A 115 1.80 -12.63 18.43
C LYS A 115 2.20 -12.39 16.98
N GLN A 116 1.74 -11.33 16.35
CA GLN A 116 2.07 -10.99 14.97
C GLN A 116 3.57 -10.70 14.82
N ALA A 117 4.16 -9.94 15.74
CA ALA A 117 5.59 -9.62 15.73
C ALA A 117 6.49 -10.84 15.99
N SER A 118 6.02 -11.79 16.82
CA SER A 118 6.74 -13.03 17.14
C SER A 118 6.54 -14.13 16.10
N GLN A 119 5.59 -13.98 15.16
CA GLN A 119 5.52 -14.88 14.03
C GLN A 119 6.83 -14.85 13.26
N LYS A 120 7.38 -16.05 13.03
CA LYS A 120 8.37 -16.25 11.98
C LYS A 120 7.63 -16.01 10.66
N VAL A 121 7.59 -14.75 10.23
CA VAL A 121 7.01 -14.34 8.95
C VAL A 121 7.43 -15.37 7.91
N PHE A 122 6.47 -16.00 7.24
CA PHE A 122 6.78 -16.87 6.13
C PHE A 122 7.44 -16.01 5.05
N LYS A 123 8.77 -15.97 5.05
CA LYS A 123 9.60 -15.33 4.04
C LYS A 123 9.78 -16.27 2.86
N GLY A 124 8.67 -16.84 2.39
CA GLY A 124 8.67 -17.63 1.18
C GLY A 124 9.25 -16.78 0.06
N ILE A 125 10.17 -17.36 -0.70
CA ILE A 125 10.68 -16.74 -1.91
C ILE A 125 9.55 -16.84 -2.93
N THR A 126 8.73 -15.80 -3.02
CA THR A 126 7.56 -15.73 -3.92
C THR A 126 7.92 -15.16 -5.29
N SER A 127 9.11 -14.58 -5.42
CA SER A 127 9.63 -14.08 -6.69
C SER A 127 10.80 -14.94 -7.12
N PRO A 128 10.95 -15.26 -8.43
CA PRO A 128 12.09 -16.01 -8.92
C PRO A 128 13.40 -15.35 -8.51
N LEU A 129 14.32 -16.15 -7.99
CA LEU A 129 15.65 -15.69 -7.65
C LEU A 129 16.40 -15.32 -8.92
N GLN A 130 17.11 -14.19 -8.84
CA GLN A 130 18.04 -13.79 -9.87
C GLN A 130 19.32 -14.62 -9.71
N PHE A 131 19.58 -15.45 -10.70
CA PHE A 131 20.84 -16.18 -10.84
C PHE A 131 21.60 -15.61 -12.05
N GLY A 132 22.92 -15.80 -12.10
CA GLY A 132 23.76 -15.26 -13.19
C GLY A 132 23.47 -15.79 -14.61
N PHE A 133 22.50 -16.70 -14.76
CA PHE A 133 22.03 -17.21 -16.05
C PHE A 133 20.63 -16.68 -16.43
N GLY A 134 19.92 -16.03 -15.51
CA GLY A 134 18.63 -15.40 -15.76
C GLY A 134 18.81 -14.00 -16.34
N GLN A 135 17.83 -13.55 -17.13
CA GLN A 135 17.81 -12.17 -17.61
C GLN A 135 17.25 -11.26 -16.53
N ASP A 136 17.83 -10.08 -16.38
CA ASP A 136 17.38 -9.09 -15.40
C ASP A 136 16.09 -8.41 -15.87
N CYS A 137 15.20 -8.11 -14.92
CA CYS A 137 14.03 -7.28 -15.17
C CYS A 137 14.50 -5.87 -15.57
N HIS A 138 14.05 -5.39 -16.72
CA HIS A 138 14.48 -4.09 -17.24
C HIS A 138 14.07 -2.91 -16.34
N TYR A 139 12.98 -3.04 -15.58
CA TYR A 139 12.43 -1.99 -14.71
C TYR A 139 12.39 -2.37 -13.24
N GLY A 140 13.07 -3.43 -12.80
CA GLY A 140 13.06 -3.82 -11.40
C GLY A 140 14.32 -4.58 -11.00
N GLY A 141 14.57 -4.67 -9.70
CA GLY A 141 15.78 -5.32 -9.17
C GLY A 141 15.71 -6.85 -9.08
N GLY A 142 14.94 -7.52 -9.94
CA GLY A 142 14.71 -8.97 -9.87
C GLY A 142 14.85 -9.66 -11.23
N ALA A 143 14.59 -10.97 -11.27
CA ALA A 143 14.63 -11.73 -12.51
C ALA A 143 13.45 -11.38 -13.43
N ALA A 144 13.70 -11.34 -14.73
CA ALA A 144 12.65 -11.31 -15.74
C ALA A 144 11.99 -12.69 -15.83
N THR A 145 10.66 -12.69 -15.91
CA THR A 145 9.84 -13.90 -16.03
C THR A 145 8.97 -13.89 -17.27
N THR A 146 8.85 -12.73 -17.92
CA THR A 146 8.04 -12.54 -19.13
C THR A 146 8.64 -11.46 -20.02
N LEU A 147 8.11 -11.35 -21.24
CA LEU A 147 8.39 -10.26 -22.17
C LEU A 147 7.16 -9.36 -22.24
N SER A 148 7.36 -8.05 -22.10
CA SER A 148 6.28 -7.07 -22.17
C SER A 148 6.65 -5.92 -23.11
N GLU A 149 5.68 -5.47 -23.91
CA GLU A 149 5.83 -4.24 -24.68
C GLU A 149 5.75 -3.04 -23.74
N ILE A 150 6.63 -2.06 -23.89
CA ILE A 150 6.60 -0.85 -23.04
C ILE A 150 5.73 0.21 -23.68
N THR A 151 5.89 0.36 -24.99
CA THR A 151 5.09 1.21 -25.87
C THR A 151 4.99 0.50 -27.21
N ARG A 152 3.95 0.81 -28.01
CA ARG A 152 3.76 0.26 -29.36
C ARG A 152 4.96 0.42 -30.32
N LYS A 153 5.99 1.19 -29.93
CA LYS A 153 7.18 1.52 -30.75
C LYS A 153 8.52 1.01 -30.17
N SER A 154 8.56 0.47 -28.95
CA SER A 154 9.83 0.17 -28.25
C SER A 154 10.24 -1.31 -28.22
N GLY A 155 9.41 -2.19 -28.81
CA GLY A 155 9.65 -3.63 -28.82
C GLY A 155 9.44 -4.31 -27.46
N LEU A 156 9.60 -5.62 -27.44
CA LEU A 156 9.46 -6.44 -26.23
C LEU A 156 10.69 -6.28 -25.32
N LYS A 157 10.47 -6.06 -24.02
CA LYS A 157 11.52 -6.08 -23.00
C LYS A 157 11.30 -7.18 -21.97
N PRO A 158 12.40 -7.76 -21.44
CA PRO A 158 12.36 -8.69 -20.32
C PRO A 158 11.93 -7.96 -19.06
N VAL A 159 10.83 -8.40 -18.44
CA VAL A 159 10.31 -7.83 -17.20
C VAL A 159 9.82 -8.93 -16.27
N SER A 160 9.66 -8.62 -14.99
CA SER A 160 8.93 -9.50 -14.08
C SER A 160 7.43 -9.44 -14.38
N GLU A 161 6.69 -10.49 -14.04
CA GLU A 161 5.23 -10.55 -14.19
C GLU A 161 4.53 -9.41 -13.45
N ILE A 162 4.98 -9.08 -12.24
CA ILE A 162 4.47 -7.95 -11.44
C ILE A 162 4.69 -6.63 -12.17
N THR A 163 5.91 -6.43 -12.67
CA THR A 163 6.26 -5.25 -13.45
C THR A 163 5.35 -5.12 -14.67
N SER A 164 5.12 -6.22 -15.40
CA SER A 164 4.23 -6.23 -16.56
C SER A 164 2.78 -5.90 -16.17
N LYS A 165 2.28 -6.43 -15.05
CA LYS A 165 0.93 -6.15 -14.53
C LYS A 165 0.72 -4.66 -14.27
N PHE A 166 1.74 -3.97 -13.76
CA PHE A 166 1.65 -2.54 -13.42
C PHE A 166 2.07 -1.59 -14.53
N LEU A 167 2.82 -2.03 -15.53
CA LEU A 167 3.33 -1.16 -16.60
C LEU A 167 2.20 -0.58 -17.46
N HIS A 168 1.16 -1.39 -17.73
CA HIS A 168 0.07 -1.05 -18.64
C HIS A 168 -1.12 -0.37 -17.97
N ASN A 169 -1.15 -0.32 -16.64
CA ASN A 169 -2.23 0.31 -15.91
C ASN A 169 -2.06 1.83 -15.93
N GLU A 170 -3.17 2.56 -16.07
CA GLU A 170 -3.16 4.02 -15.99
C GLU A 170 -3.22 4.48 -14.53
N PRO A 171 -2.21 5.24 -14.05
CA PRO A 171 -2.22 5.72 -12.67
C PRO A 171 -3.41 6.64 -12.41
N GLN A 172 -4.18 6.33 -11.37
CA GLN A 172 -5.28 7.19 -10.93
C GLN A 172 -4.78 8.60 -10.54
N GLN A 173 -5.68 9.57 -10.70
CA GLN A 173 -5.43 11.01 -10.50
C GLN A 173 -6.12 11.52 -9.22
N TYR A 174 -6.16 10.70 -8.17
CA TYR A 174 -6.78 11.07 -6.90
C TYR A 174 -6.09 12.27 -6.27
N HIS A 175 -6.87 13.06 -5.52
CA HIS A 175 -6.39 14.26 -4.85
C HIS A 175 -5.63 15.19 -5.81
N CYS A 176 -6.12 15.34 -7.04
CA CYS A 176 -5.62 16.34 -7.96
C CYS A 176 -6.55 17.57 -7.92
N PRO A 177 -6.01 18.79 -7.79
CA PRO A 177 -6.80 20.01 -7.92
C PRO A 177 -7.54 20.07 -9.27
N SER A 178 -8.76 20.61 -9.26
CA SER A 178 -9.57 20.74 -10.48
C SER A 178 -8.84 21.52 -11.57
N GLY A 179 -8.80 20.95 -12.78
CA GLY A 179 -8.12 21.57 -13.93
C GLY A 179 -6.62 21.30 -14.02
N TRP A 180 -6.05 20.56 -13.07
CA TRP A 180 -4.65 20.12 -13.08
C TRP A 180 -4.53 18.61 -13.34
N ASN A 181 -3.32 18.19 -13.71
CA ASN A 181 -2.92 16.80 -13.87
C ASN A 181 -1.71 16.50 -12.98
N LEU A 182 -1.63 15.25 -12.51
CA LEU A 182 -0.48 14.74 -11.80
C LEU A 182 0.42 13.91 -12.75
N PRO A 183 1.76 14.06 -12.63
CA PRO A 183 2.77 13.28 -13.35
C PRO A 183 2.53 11.78 -13.31
N LYS A 184 2.72 11.11 -14.44
CA LYS A 184 2.65 9.63 -14.53
C LYS A 184 4.03 9.04 -14.70
N ASP A 185 4.90 9.74 -15.41
CA ASP A 185 6.29 9.37 -15.65
C ASP A 185 7.23 10.41 -15.02
N MET A 186 8.50 10.05 -14.83
CA MET A 186 9.47 10.93 -14.13
C MET A 186 9.71 12.22 -14.91
N GLU A 187 9.62 12.13 -16.23
CA GLU A 187 9.79 13.22 -17.18
C GLU A 187 8.68 14.27 -17.07
N ASP A 188 7.49 13.90 -16.57
CA ASP A 188 6.34 14.80 -16.38
C ASP A 188 6.51 15.74 -15.16
N LEU A 189 7.47 15.46 -14.27
CA LEU A 189 7.75 16.30 -13.08
C LEU A 189 8.39 17.65 -13.44
N GLY A 190 8.78 17.83 -14.71
CA GLY A 190 9.45 19.02 -15.21
C GLY A 190 10.96 18.90 -15.09
N GLN A 191 11.66 19.23 -16.16
CA GLN A 191 13.12 19.29 -16.23
C GLN A 191 13.55 20.71 -16.58
N THR A 192 14.69 21.13 -16.04
CA THR A 192 15.37 22.35 -16.48
C THR A 192 16.18 22.04 -17.74
N GLN A 193 16.29 23.00 -18.66
CA GLN A 193 16.89 22.75 -19.99
C GLN A 193 18.43 22.70 -19.98
N HIS A 194 19.09 23.24 -18.94
CA HIS A 194 20.52 23.54 -18.97
C HIS A 194 21.29 23.14 -17.69
N ASP A 195 20.63 22.55 -16.70
CA ASP A 195 21.24 22.15 -15.43
C ASP A 195 21.02 20.66 -15.13
N ASP A 196 21.73 20.17 -14.12
CA ASP A 196 21.49 18.84 -13.56
C ASP A 196 20.08 18.77 -12.97
N ASN A 197 19.32 17.76 -13.40
CA ASN A 197 17.95 17.55 -12.94
C ASN A 197 17.93 16.68 -11.68
N TRP A 198 17.41 17.23 -10.59
CA TRP A 198 17.29 16.55 -9.30
C TRP A 198 15.83 16.31 -8.95
N ILE A 199 15.53 15.12 -8.41
CA ILE A 199 14.20 14.79 -7.89
C ILE A 199 14.26 14.77 -6.37
N ALA A 200 13.45 15.60 -5.73
CA ALA A 200 13.26 15.56 -4.28
C ALA A 200 12.28 14.44 -3.91
N VAL A 201 12.70 13.54 -3.03
CA VAL A 201 11.84 12.49 -2.45
C VAL A 201 11.58 12.85 -0.99
N VAL A 202 10.31 13.02 -0.65
CA VAL A 202 9.88 13.36 0.72
C VAL A 202 9.17 12.16 1.33
N HIS A 203 9.66 11.70 2.47
CA HIS A 203 8.99 10.70 3.31
C HIS A 203 8.48 11.39 4.57
N ALA A 204 7.19 11.28 4.86
CA ALA A 204 6.57 11.83 6.05
C ALA A 204 5.87 10.71 6.81
N ASP A 205 6.17 10.57 8.10
CA ASP A 205 5.58 9.57 8.99
C ASP A 205 4.99 10.23 10.24
N GLY A 206 3.94 9.63 10.78
CA GLY A 206 3.22 10.13 11.95
C GLY A 206 3.90 9.75 13.25
N ASN A 207 4.25 10.75 14.06
CA ASN A 207 4.85 10.49 15.37
C ASN A 207 3.83 9.87 16.34
N GLY A 208 4.19 8.74 16.95
CA GLY A 208 3.44 8.16 18.07
C GLY A 208 2.12 7.48 17.70
N LEU A 209 1.85 7.20 16.42
CA LEU A 209 0.60 6.54 15.98
C LEU A 209 0.34 5.20 16.67
N GLY A 210 1.37 4.38 16.85
CA GLY A 210 1.24 3.10 17.57
C GLY A 210 0.76 3.27 19.02
N GLN A 211 1.20 4.33 19.70
CA GLN A 211 0.76 4.64 21.07
C GLN A 211 -0.67 5.16 21.11
N MET A 212 -1.13 5.85 20.05
CA MET A 212 -2.53 6.27 19.94
C MET A 212 -3.44 5.06 19.73
N ILE A 213 -3.04 4.14 18.85
CA ILE A 213 -3.77 2.89 18.59
C ILE A 213 -3.84 2.04 19.86
N SER A 214 -2.73 1.87 20.59
CA SER A 214 -2.70 1.06 21.81
C SER A 214 -3.57 1.60 22.95
N LYS A 215 -3.92 2.90 22.92
CA LYS A 215 -4.78 3.53 23.93
C LYS A 215 -6.28 3.42 23.60
N THR A 216 -6.64 2.99 22.39
CA THR A 216 -8.06 2.83 22.02
C THR A 216 -8.72 1.76 22.89
N GLN A 217 -9.94 2.02 23.34
CA GLN A 217 -10.66 1.17 24.27
C GLN A 217 -11.76 0.35 23.59
N SER A 218 -12.03 0.58 22.31
CA SER A 218 -13.05 -0.16 21.56
C SER A 218 -12.73 -0.24 20.06
N LEU A 219 -13.37 -1.19 19.37
CA LEU A 219 -13.33 -1.29 17.92
C LEU A 219 -13.85 -0.02 17.23
N GLN A 220 -14.86 0.63 17.81
CA GLN A 220 -15.42 1.86 17.26
C GLN A 220 -14.41 2.99 17.32
N GLU A 221 -13.75 3.21 18.46
CA GLU A 221 -12.69 4.22 18.60
C GLU A 221 -11.54 3.97 17.64
N LEU A 222 -11.12 2.71 17.46
CA LEU A 222 -10.06 2.35 16.53
C LEU A 222 -10.43 2.72 15.08
N ARG A 223 -11.67 2.42 14.66
CA ARG A 223 -12.19 2.79 13.33
C ARG A 223 -12.25 4.31 13.15
N GLU A 224 -12.76 5.03 14.14
CA GLU A 224 -12.88 6.48 14.11
C GLU A 224 -11.52 7.16 14.06
N LEU A 225 -10.56 6.70 14.86
CA LEU A 225 -9.18 7.20 14.87
C LEU A 225 -8.52 7.03 13.49
N SER A 226 -8.67 5.86 12.87
CA SER A 226 -8.09 5.59 11.55
C SER A 226 -8.72 6.42 10.44
N LYS A 227 -10.05 6.54 10.41
CA LYS A 227 -10.76 7.40 9.46
C LYS A 227 -10.34 8.86 9.63
N LYS A 228 -10.28 9.35 10.87
CA LYS A 228 -9.85 10.70 11.18
C LYS A 228 -8.43 10.95 10.71
N PHE A 229 -7.50 10.03 10.99
CA PHE A 229 -6.12 10.14 10.56
C PHE A 229 -5.99 10.20 9.03
N SER A 230 -6.60 9.24 8.32
CA SER A 230 -6.59 9.21 6.85
C SER A 230 -7.19 10.48 6.25
N SER A 231 -8.34 10.95 6.76
CA SER A 231 -8.94 12.20 6.29
C SER A 231 -8.06 13.42 6.54
N THR A 232 -7.36 13.47 7.67
CA THR A 232 -6.46 14.59 8.02
C THR A 232 -5.25 14.63 7.09
N VAL A 233 -4.65 13.47 6.77
CA VAL A 233 -3.51 13.38 5.84
C VAL A 233 -3.93 13.82 4.44
N VAL A 234 -5.06 13.30 3.96
CA VAL A 234 -5.63 13.65 2.65
C VAL A 234 -5.96 15.15 2.57
N GLU A 235 -6.56 15.71 3.61
CA GLU A 235 -6.90 17.13 3.68
C GLU A 235 -5.65 18.01 3.70
N ALA A 236 -4.66 17.68 4.54
CA ALA A 236 -3.40 18.41 4.61
C ALA A 236 -2.67 18.40 3.25
N TYR A 237 -2.62 17.25 2.59
CA TYR A 237 -2.03 17.11 1.26
C TYR A 237 -2.79 17.92 0.20
N SER A 238 -4.13 17.85 0.21
CA SER A 238 -4.96 18.61 -0.72
C SER A 238 -4.80 20.12 -0.53
N ASN A 239 -4.69 20.58 0.72
CA ASN A 239 -4.46 21.99 1.04
C ASN A 239 -3.07 22.44 0.61
N MET A 240 -2.05 21.61 0.78
CA MET A 240 -0.70 21.88 0.27
C MET A 240 -0.70 22.08 -1.25
N GLN A 241 -1.37 21.20 -2.00
CA GLN A 241 -1.46 21.32 -3.46
C GLN A 241 -2.22 22.57 -3.90
N LYS A 242 -3.35 22.90 -3.25
CA LYS A 242 -4.10 24.14 -3.52
C LYS A 242 -3.22 25.36 -3.35
N ARG A 243 -2.51 25.45 -2.22
CA ARG A 243 -1.57 26.55 -1.97
C ARG A 243 -0.48 26.63 -3.04
N LEU A 244 0.05 25.49 -3.48
CA LEU A 244 1.06 25.47 -4.54
C LEU A 244 0.52 26.00 -5.88
N VAL A 245 -0.71 25.63 -6.23
CA VAL A 245 -1.39 26.11 -7.44
C VAL A 245 -1.70 27.61 -7.33
N ASP A 246 -2.25 28.04 -6.20
CA ASP A 246 -2.68 29.43 -5.98
C ASP A 246 -1.50 30.40 -5.90
N GLU A 247 -0.41 30.01 -5.21
CA GLU A 247 0.80 30.82 -5.08
C GLU A 247 1.63 30.82 -6.39
N SER A 248 1.46 29.80 -7.25
CA SER A 248 2.18 29.58 -8.52
C SER A 248 3.64 30.09 -8.47
N PRO A 249 4.50 29.43 -7.67
CA PRO A 249 5.85 29.91 -7.40
C PRO A 249 6.65 30.24 -8.65
N ILE A 250 7.57 31.22 -8.55
CA ILE A 250 8.38 31.69 -9.69
C ILE A 250 9.09 30.53 -10.41
N TRP A 251 9.59 29.56 -9.64
CA TRP A 251 10.29 28.39 -10.17
C TRP A 251 9.42 27.46 -11.05
N PHE A 252 8.09 27.55 -11.01
CA PHE A 252 7.23 26.80 -11.95
C PHE A 252 7.56 27.14 -13.41
N LYS A 253 7.94 28.39 -13.69
CA LYS A 253 8.27 28.86 -15.04
C LYS A 253 9.63 28.38 -15.52
N GLU A 254 10.49 27.93 -14.60
CA GLU A 254 11.82 27.40 -14.91
C GLU A 254 11.76 25.93 -15.29
N LEU A 255 10.67 25.24 -14.96
CA LEU A 255 10.43 23.84 -15.29
C LEU A 255 9.73 23.70 -16.64
N ASN A 256 10.23 22.79 -17.47
CA ASN A 256 9.54 22.37 -18.69
C ASN A 256 8.38 21.42 -18.36
N LEU A 257 7.22 21.99 -18.01
CA LEU A 257 6.00 21.27 -17.66
C LEU A 257 5.00 21.27 -18.81
N ALA A 258 4.26 20.17 -18.95
CA ALA A 258 3.07 20.15 -19.80
C ALA A 258 1.98 21.09 -19.24
N GLU A 259 1.04 21.48 -20.10
CA GLU A 259 -0.06 22.36 -19.72
C GLU A 259 -0.85 21.78 -18.53
N SER A 260 -1.02 22.60 -17.49
CA SER A 260 -1.69 22.24 -16.24
C SER A 260 -1.12 20.99 -15.53
N MET A 261 0.18 20.71 -15.66
CA MET A 261 0.86 19.63 -14.95
C MET A 261 1.47 20.12 -13.64
N LEU A 262 1.23 19.40 -12.54
CA LEU A 262 1.87 19.68 -11.26
C LEU A 262 3.30 19.11 -11.22
N PRO A 263 4.30 19.86 -10.72
CA PRO A 263 5.68 19.38 -10.55
C PRO A 263 5.84 18.50 -9.30
N LEU A 264 4.81 17.73 -8.93
CA LEU A 264 4.83 16.86 -7.76
C LEU A 264 3.92 15.66 -7.98
N ARG A 265 4.30 14.52 -7.39
CA ARG A 265 3.47 13.32 -7.41
C ARG A 265 3.61 12.56 -6.09
N HIS A 266 2.49 12.41 -5.38
CA HIS A 266 2.46 11.47 -4.26
C HIS A 266 2.44 10.03 -4.78
N ILE A 267 3.09 9.14 -4.03
CA ILE A 267 3.09 7.71 -4.31
C ILE A 267 2.21 6.99 -3.29
N ILE A 268 2.28 7.38 -2.02
CA ILE A 268 1.49 6.82 -0.92
C ILE A 268 0.83 7.99 -0.19
N LEU A 269 -0.46 7.88 0.11
CA LEU A 269 -1.26 8.79 0.93
C LEU A 269 -2.11 8.01 1.93
#